data_AF-A0A8H7NF92-F1
#
_entry.id   AF-A0A8H7NF92-F1
#
_cell.length_a   1.000
_cell.length_b   1.000
_cell.length_c   1.000
_cell.angle_alpha   90.00
_cell.angle_beta   90.00
_cell.angle_gamma   90.00
#
_symmetry.space_group_name_H-M   'P 1'
#
loop_
_entity.id
_entity.type
_entity.pdbx_description
1 polymer ?
#
loop_
_entity_poly.entity_id
_entity_poly.type
_entity_poly.pdbx_seq_one_letter_code
_entity_poly.pdbx_strand_id
1 'polypeptide(L)'
;MTTREGVRLLKTFTAFFTAYALCLVPSVHNWLGNYSYIMAVSTILNHPARSFGSQIDGAVLTIVGTGAGLGWGIVGLLLSTSTIAARAGFGGILALFLALFMTTMGWMRSFFLRFYQCVLCAGIAIMCMTLAETNDHSVEWSKVRSYGISWVLGQAIALAVNCLIWPDAGARPLAITFHDFFGITKNALEIPSPRDNGRQRRLAQSYVDLSQAHRDLRLDLTITRFRPDDVEDLRNLMQGVIRALLSMDTETYLVHDTSQTKSAGVIINMPEAPGVNTADFGLSNEESVADLEDVSTMVLHALSKPLREVLDSILEGLDRSDAALMDLSGYRKYIGPPMDISADVGAIQIHLNSTLSALNDAEITVFQSNKLTSRTMQAADIVQLFLFVRHTREAADAVQSLLDKVEDMQQMSGWPRLNFPLLLLESHSSSEPPDTTRSWRNHRGLLSFHLCADCRPAGEHQVKGAQANAHESKYARARGRKRGREHAIPDRLAPANRRPGQGRRR
;
A
#
# COMPACT_ATOMS: atom_id res chain seq x y z
N MET A 1 12.65 15.95 14.23
CA MET A 1 11.82 14.92 13.57
C MET A 1 10.56 15.58 13.01
N THR A 2 10.55 15.94 11.74
CA THR A 2 9.31 16.36 11.04
C THR A 2 8.61 15.12 10.51
N THR A 3 7.41 14.81 10.99
CA THR A 3 6.63 13.67 10.51
C THR A 3 6.13 13.95 9.09
N ARG A 4 6.06 12.93 8.22
CA ARG A 4 5.56 13.04 6.83
C ARG A 4 4.17 13.68 6.77
N GLU A 5 3.32 13.29 7.71
CA GLU A 5 1.98 13.84 7.85
C GLU A 5 2.02 15.33 8.21
N GLY A 6 3.02 15.77 8.99
CA GLY A 6 3.27 17.19 9.24
C GLY A 6 3.67 17.96 7.98
N VAL A 7 4.52 17.39 7.12
CA VAL A 7 4.89 18.02 5.84
C VAL A 7 3.69 18.09 4.89
N ARG A 8 2.90 17.02 4.79
CA ARG A 8 1.68 16.99 3.98
C ARG A 8 0.67 18.03 4.47
N LEU A 9 0.47 18.11 5.78
CA LEU A 9 -0.42 19.09 6.41
C LEU A 9 0.09 20.52 6.19
N LEU A 10 1.40 20.75 6.24
CA LEU A 10 1.99 22.03 5.93
C LEU A 10 1.72 22.44 4.47
N LYS A 11 1.91 21.53 3.50
CA LYS A 11 1.61 21.81 2.08
C LYS A 11 0.14 22.20 1.86
N THR A 12 -0.79 21.43 2.43
CA THR A 12 -2.23 21.69 2.29
C THR A 12 -2.64 22.97 2.97
N PHE A 13 -2.14 23.20 4.19
CA PHE A 13 -2.37 24.43 4.93
C PHE A 13 -1.83 25.64 4.18
N THR A 14 -0.57 25.61 3.70
CA THR A 14 0.03 26.73 2.98
C THR A 14 -0.74 27.04 1.70
N ALA A 15 -1.07 26.05 0.87
CA ALA A 15 -1.82 26.32 -0.36
C ALA A 15 -3.21 26.89 -0.08
N PHE A 16 -3.94 26.31 0.86
CA PHE A 16 -5.27 26.79 1.22
C PHE A 16 -5.22 28.18 1.83
N PHE A 17 -4.27 28.43 2.73
CA PHE A 17 -4.08 29.74 3.37
C PHE A 17 -3.70 30.81 2.35
N THR A 18 -2.80 30.51 1.42
CA THR A 18 -2.45 31.44 0.33
C THR A 18 -3.65 31.74 -0.56
N ALA A 19 -4.40 30.72 -0.99
CA ALA A 19 -5.61 30.93 -1.78
C ALA A 19 -6.66 31.76 -1.01
N TYR A 20 -6.88 31.46 0.27
CA TYR A 20 -7.82 32.20 1.11
C TYR A 20 -7.39 33.65 1.34
N ALA A 21 -6.10 33.90 1.61
CA ALA A 21 -5.57 35.26 1.75
C ALA A 21 -5.75 36.06 0.45
N LEU A 22 -5.47 35.45 -0.70
CA LEU A 22 -5.70 36.10 -2.00
C LEU A 22 -7.18 36.42 -2.23
N CYS A 23 -8.11 35.57 -1.79
CA CYS A 23 -9.55 35.89 -1.87
C CYS A 23 -9.95 37.11 -1.04
N LEU A 24 -9.26 37.40 0.07
CA LEU A 24 -9.56 38.53 0.97
C LEU A 24 -8.94 39.85 0.52
N VAL A 25 -7.92 39.83 -0.34
CA VAL A 25 -7.29 41.05 -0.84
C VAL A 25 -8.27 41.79 -1.76
N PRO A 26 -8.67 43.05 -1.45
CA PRO A 26 -9.65 43.79 -2.25
C PRO A 26 -9.26 43.94 -3.72
N SER A 27 -7.98 44.11 -4.00
CA SER A 27 -7.47 44.21 -5.37
C SER A 27 -7.70 42.94 -6.19
N VAL A 28 -7.54 41.76 -5.56
CA VAL A 28 -7.78 40.47 -6.22
C VAL A 28 -9.28 40.23 -6.36
N HIS A 29 -10.07 40.54 -5.35
CA HIS A 29 -11.53 40.41 -5.41
C HIS A 29 -12.15 41.29 -6.51
N ASN A 30 -11.73 42.56 -6.61
CA ASN A 30 -12.21 43.47 -7.66
C ASN A 30 -11.80 43.03 -9.07
N TRP A 31 -10.69 42.30 -9.20
CA TRP A 31 -10.20 41.79 -10.48
C TRP A 31 -10.86 40.46 -10.89
N LEU A 32 -11.00 39.51 -9.95
CA LEU A 32 -11.63 38.19 -10.18
C LEU A 32 -13.16 38.28 -10.24
N GLY A 33 -13.75 39.26 -9.56
CA GLY A 33 -15.20 39.42 -9.40
C GLY A 33 -15.79 38.60 -8.25
N ASN A 34 -17.13 38.53 -8.21
CA ASN A 34 -17.91 37.95 -7.11
C ASN A 34 -17.60 36.46 -6.81
N TYR A 35 -17.02 35.75 -7.77
CA TYR A 35 -16.73 34.31 -7.69
C TYR A 35 -15.31 34.00 -7.20
N SER A 36 -14.61 34.96 -6.57
CA SER A 36 -13.23 34.78 -6.11
C SER A 36 -13.04 33.59 -5.15
N TYR A 37 -14.06 33.26 -4.35
CA TYR A 37 -14.03 32.13 -3.41
C TYR A 37 -13.84 30.76 -4.09
N ILE A 38 -14.17 30.63 -5.38
CA ILE A 38 -13.97 29.39 -6.16
C ILE A 38 -12.50 29.03 -6.26
N MET A 39 -11.59 30.00 -6.17
CA MET A 39 -10.15 29.75 -6.12
C MET A 39 -9.76 28.88 -4.91
N ALA A 40 -10.33 29.16 -3.73
CA ALA A 40 -10.08 28.37 -2.54
C ALA A 40 -10.68 26.95 -2.67
N VAL A 41 -11.90 26.85 -3.23
CA VAL A 41 -12.56 25.55 -3.50
C VAL A 41 -11.73 24.70 -4.47
N SER A 42 -11.25 25.30 -5.55
CA SER A 42 -10.39 24.66 -6.56
C SER A 42 -9.10 24.12 -5.93
N THR A 43 -8.48 24.91 -5.04
CA THR A 43 -7.26 24.52 -4.30
C THR A 43 -7.51 23.31 -3.39
N ILE A 44 -8.66 23.27 -2.70
CA ILE A 44 -9.05 22.13 -1.86
C ILE A 44 -9.23 20.87 -2.70
N LEU A 45 -9.95 20.97 -3.82
CA LEU A 45 -10.28 19.82 -4.67
C LEU A 45 -9.05 19.20 -5.34
N ASN A 46 -8.04 20.00 -5.69
CA ASN A 46 -6.79 19.48 -6.25
C ASN A 46 -5.86 18.86 -5.19
N HIS A 47 -5.98 19.28 -3.92
CA HIS A 47 -5.27 18.78 -2.75
C HIS A 47 -3.73 18.64 -2.93
N PRO A 48 -2.92 19.65 -2.53
CA PRO A 48 -1.49 19.74 -2.84
C PRO A 48 -0.58 18.74 -2.11
N ALA A 49 -1.10 17.91 -1.20
CA ALA A 49 -0.31 16.87 -0.51
C ALA A 49 -0.12 15.57 -1.33
N ARG A 50 -0.54 15.58 -2.60
CA ARG A 50 -0.34 14.50 -3.56
C ARG A 50 1.09 14.49 -4.12
N SER A 51 1.51 13.36 -4.70
CA SER A 51 2.75 13.31 -5.48
C SER A 51 2.67 14.30 -6.64
N PHE A 52 3.81 14.78 -7.11
CA PHE A 52 3.85 15.77 -8.19
C PHE A 52 3.11 15.27 -9.46
N GLY A 53 3.33 14.00 -9.81
CA GLY A 53 2.65 13.35 -10.93
C GLY A 53 1.14 13.29 -10.82
N SER A 54 0.64 12.73 -9.72
CA SER A 54 -0.81 12.60 -9.48
C SER A 54 -1.49 13.96 -9.33
N GLN A 55 -0.76 15.01 -8.93
CA GLN A 55 -1.29 16.36 -8.90
C GLN A 55 -1.40 16.98 -10.30
N ILE A 56 -0.44 16.75 -11.20
CA ILE A 56 -0.56 17.21 -12.59
C ILE A 56 -1.75 16.53 -13.26
N ASP A 57 -1.87 15.21 -13.13
CA ASP A 57 -3.00 14.46 -13.69
C ASP A 57 -4.33 14.97 -13.10
N GLY A 58 -4.39 15.17 -11.78
CA GLY A 58 -5.52 15.79 -11.10
C GLY A 58 -5.84 17.20 -11.61
N ALA A 59 -4.84 18.05 -11.82
CA ALA A 59 -5.03 19.40 -12.36
C ALA A 59 -5.60 19.37 -13.77
N VAL A 60 -5.09 18.49 -14.65
CA VAL A 60 -5.61 18.32 -16.01
C VAL A 60 -7.07 17.82 -15.97
N LEU A 61 -7.36 16.77 -15.20
CA LEU A 61 -8.70 16.21 -15.05
C LEU A 61 -9.70 17.25 -14.51
N THR A 62 -9.29 18.06 -13.53
CA THR A 62 -10.16 19.10 -12.95
C THR A 62 -10.39 20.26 -13.93
N ILE A 63 -9.40 20.67 -14.71
CA ILE A 63 -9.54 21.68 -15.77
C ILE A 63 -10.49 21.19 -16.87
N VAL A 64 -10.29 19.96 -17.36
CA VAL A 64 -11.16 19.34 -18.39
C VAL A 64 -12.59 19.21 -17.87
N GLY A 65 -12.76 18.72 -16.63
CA GLY A 65 -14.07 18.59 -16.00
C GLY A 65 -14.78 19.93 -15.87
N THR A 66 -14.10 20.95 -15.33
CA THR A 66 -14.64 22.29 -15.24
C THR A 66 -15.00 22.86 -16.61
N GLY A 67 -14.15 22.68 -17.62
CA GLY A 67 -14.43 23.09 -19.00
C GLY A 67 -15.70 22.43 -19.56
N ALA A 68 -15.87 21.12 -19.34
CA ALA A 68 -17.06 20.39 -19.75
C ALA A 68 -18.33 20.88 -19.04
N GLY A 69 -18.26 21.09 -17.72
CA GLY A 69 -19.38 21.62 -16.94
C GLY A 69 -19.77 23.04 -17.32
N LEU A 70 -18.79 23.92 -17.55
CA LEU A 70 -19.02 25.28 -18.04
C LEU A 70 -19.61 25.27 -19.44
N GLY A 71 -19.03 24.49 -20.36
CA GLY A 71 -19.50 24.38 -21.75
C GLY A 71 -20.94 23.89 -21.82
N TRP A 72 -21.27 22.82 -21.10
CA TRP A 72 -22.64 22.30 -21.04
C TRP A 72 -23.61 23.28 -20.38
N GLY A 73 -23.18 23.96 -19.31
CA GLY A 73 -23.97 25.01 -18.65
C GLY A 73 -24.28 26.19 -19.59
N ILE A 74 -23.31 26.62 -20.40
CA ILE A 74 -23.51 27.67 -21.42
C ILE A 74 -24.52 27.24 -22.46
N VAL A 75 -24.44 26.00 -22.96
CA VAL A 75 -25.42 25.45 -23.91
C VAL A 75 -26.83 25.45 -23.31
N GLY A 76 -26.97 25.03 -22.05
CA GLY A 76 -28.25 25.07 -21.34
C GLY A 76 -28.84 26.49 -21.23
N LEU A 77 -28.01 27.47 -20.89
CA LEU A 77 -28.42 28.88 -20.79
C LEU A 77 -28.74 29.53 -22.15
N LEU A 78 -27.98 29.22 -23.20
CA LEU A 78 -28.25 29.72 -24.54
C LEU A 78 -29.56 29.15 -25.08
N LEU A 79 -29.83 27.86 -24.84
CA LEU A 79 -31.06 27.24 -25.28
C LEU A 79 -32.28 27.79 -24.54
N SER A 80 -32.18 27.99 -23.22
CA SER A 80 -33.29 28.52 -22.41
C SER A 80 -33.64 29.98 -22.73
N THR A 81 -32.69 30.77 -23.26
CA THR A 81 -32.88 32.20 -23.59
C THR A 81 -33.20 32.47 -25.07
N SER A 82 -33.13 31.44 -25.92
CA SER A 82 -33.18 31.55 -27.39
C SER A 82 -34.54 31.97 -27.97
N THR A 83 -35.66 31.51 -27.41
CA THR A 83 -37.01 31.80 -27.94
C THR A 83 -37.94 32.32 -26.86
N ILE A 84 -38.98 33.07 -27.26
CA ILE A 84 -39.99 33.63 -26.33
C ILE A 84 -40.71 32.50 -25.57
N ALA A 85 -40.99 31.38 -26.24
CA ALA A 85 -41.57 30.18 -25.62
C ALA A 85 -40.59 29.48 -24.65
N ALA A 86 -39.29 29.43 -24.98
CA ALA A 86 -38.27 28.86 -24.08
C ALA A 86 -38.06 29.71 -22.83
N ARG A 87 -38.15 31.05 -22.94
CA ARG A 87 -38.08 31.97 -21.79
C ARG A 87 -39.24 31.75 -20.81
N ALA A 88 -40.44 31.47 -21.31
CA ALA A 88 -41.58 31.14 -20.44
C ALA A 88 -41.37 29.84 -19.64
N GLY A 89 -40.53 28.92 -20.15
CA GLY A 89 -40.15 27.67 -19.49
C GLY A 89 -38.71 27.62 -18.98
N PHE A 90 -38.07 28.78 -18.75
CA PHE A 90 -36.62 28.91 -18.52
C PHE A 90 -36.07 27.91 -17.48
N GLY A 91 -36.69 27.88 -16.29
CA GLY A 91 -36.25 27.01 -15.19
C GLY A 91 -36.44 25.52 -15.50
N GLY A 92 -37.48 25.14 -16.25
CA GLY A 92 -37.75 23.73 -16.61
C GLY A 92 -36.73 23.18 -17.60
N ILE A 93 -36.37 23.98 -18.61
CA ILE A 93 -35.34 23.62 -19.58
C ILE A 93 -33.99 23.49 -18.87
N LEU A 94 -33.65 24.44 -18.00
CA LEU A 94 -32.40 24.42 -17.26
C LEU A 94 -32.30 23.23 -16.30
N ALA A 95 -33.40 22.90 -15.61
CA ALA A 95 -33.50 21.73 -14.74
C ALA A 95 -33.33 20.42 -15.54
N LEU A 96 -33.92 20.32 -16.74
CA LEU A 96 -33.74 19.16 -17.60
C LEU A 96 -32.28 19.00 -18.03
N PHE A 97 -31.63 20.08 -18.47
CA PHE A 97 -30.21 20.06 -18.87
C PHE A 97 -29.29 19.68 -17.71
N LEU A 98 -29.57 20.20 -16.52
CA LEU A 98 -28.85 19.86 -15.30
C LEU A 98 -29.08 18.39 -14.92
N ALA A 99 -30.32 17.91 -14.95
CA ALA A 99 -30.65 16.53 -14.61
C ALA A 99 -29.97 15.55 -15.57
N LEU A 100 -30.08 15.78 -16.89
CA LEU A 100 -29.42 14.95 -17.90
C LEU A 100 -27.91 14.88 -17.68
N PHE A 101 -27.26 16.03 -17.48
CA PHE A 101 -25.82 16.06 -17.24
C PHE A 101 -25.43 15.37 -15.93
N MET A 102 -26.15 15.61 -14.83
CA MET A 102 -25.89 14.97 -13.54
C MET A 102 -26.10 13.45 -13.62
N THR A 103 -27.09 12.98 -14.38
CA THR A 103 -27.28 11.54 -14.63
C THR A 103 -26.13 10.95 -15.44
N THR A 104 -25.70 11.60 -16.53
CA THR A 104 -24.54 11.16 -17.32
C THR A 104 -23.27 11.13 -16.48
N MET A 105 -23.07 12.12 -15.60
CA MET A 105 -21.92 12.20 -14.71
C MET A 105 -21.96 11.16 -13.59
N GLY A 106 -23.13 10.89 -13.03
CA GLY A 106 -23.35 9.79 -12.09
C GLY A 106 -23.09 8.42 -12.71
N TRP A 107 -23.48 8.24 -13.98
CA TRP A 107 -23.15 7.05 -14.76
C TRP A 107 -21.64 6.96 -14.95
N MET A 108 -20.99 8.01 -15.49
CA MET A 108 -19.55 8.03 -15.76
C MET A 108 -18.71 7.68 -14.52
N ARG A 109 -19.10 8.23 -13.37
CA ARG A 109 -18.49 7.92 -12.06
C ARG A 109 -18.54 6.44 -11.70
N SER A 110 -19.65 5.77 -12.02
CA SER A 110 -19.86 4.35 -11.68
C SER A 110 -18.95 3.41 -12.48
N PHE A 111 -18.62 3.79 -13.73
CA PHE A 111 -17.76 2.97 -14.59
C PHE A 111 -16.28 3.30 -14.46
N PHE A 112 -15.93 4.57 -14.22
CA PHE A 112 -14.53 4.99 -14.22
C PHE A 112 -14.13 5.74 -12.93
N LEU A 113 -13.56 5.00 -11.98
CA LEU A 113 -13.04 5.56 -10.73
C LEU A 113 -11.96 6.65 -10.96
N ARG A 114 -11.15 6.54 -12.02
CA ARG A 114 -10.08 7.52 -12.32
C ARG A 114 -10.62 8.90 -12.68
N PHE A 115 -11.78 8.99 -13.34
CA PHE A 115 -12.38 10.27 -13.73
C PHE A 115 -13.14 10.96 -12.60
N TYR A 116 -13.10 10.44 -11.37
CA TYR A 116 -13.82 10.99 -10.22
C TYR A 116 -13.62 12.51 -10.05
N GLN A 117 -12.38 12.99 -10.14
CA GLN A 117 -12.10 14.42 -9.98
C GLN A 117 -12.64 15.26 -11.13
N CYS A 118 -12.53 14.78 -12.37
CA CYS A 118 -13.14 15.41 -13.54
C CYS A 118 -14.66 15.51 -13.35
N VAL A 119 -15.29 14.41 -12.95
CA VAL A 119 -16.75 14.34 -12.74
C VAL A 119 -17.22 15.30 -11.64
N LEU A 120 -16.52 15.35 -10.49
CA LEU A 120 -16.86 16.27 -9.42
C LEU A 120 -16.76 17.74 -9.85
N CYS A 121 -15.67 18.10 -10.53
CA CYS A 121 -15.44 19.50 -10.93
C CYS A 121 -16.43 19.96 -11.99
N ALA A 122 -16.75 19.10 -12.95
CA ALA A 122 -17.81 19.35 -13.90
C ALA A 122 -19.19 19.53 -13.23
N GLY A 123 -19.50 18.72 -12.22
CA GLY A 123 -20.74 18.84 -11.44
C GLY A 123 -20.83 20.17 -10.67
N ILE A 124 -19.74 20.61 -10.05
CA ILE A 124 -19.69 21.92 -9.38
C ILE A 124 -19.81 23.05 -10.39
N ALA A 125 -19.12 22.96 -11.53
CA ALA A 125 -19.14 23.98 -12.58
C ALA A 125 -20.54 24.14 -13.20
N ILE A 126 -21.22 23.03 -13.54
CA ILE A 126 -22.59 23.11 -14.06
C ILE A 126 -23.54 23.69 -13.02
N MET A 127 -23.45 23.27 -11.75
CA MET A 127 -24.29 23.82 -10.67
C MET A 127 -24.09 25.34 -10.51
N CYS A 128 -22.84 25.81 -10.52
CA CYS A 128 -22.57 27.24 -10.49
C CYS A 128 -23.13 27.97 -11.72
N MET A 129 -23.08 27.36 -12.90
CA MET A 129 -23.63 27.97 -14.12
C MET A 129 -25.16 28.01 -14.12
N THR A 130 -25.82 26.95 -13.68
CA THR A 130 -27.28 26.79 -13.79
C THR A 130 -28.06 27.26 -12.57
N LEU A 131 -27.46 27.38 -11.37
CA LEU A 131 -28.17 27.81 -10.16
C LEU A 131 -27.76 29.21 -9.65
N ALA A 132 -26.51 29.63 -9.82
CA ALA A 132 -26.08 30.92 -9.27
C ALA A 132 -26.53 32.08 -10.15
N GLU A 133 -27.15 33.12 -9.58
CA GLU A 133 -27.44 34.41 -10.25
C GLU A 133 -27.96 34.28 -11.70
N THR A 134 -28.92 33.39 -11.96
CA THR A 134 -29.51 33.25 -13.29
C THR A 134 -30.49 34.39 -13.56
N ASN A 135 -30.00 35.45 -14.20
CA ASN A 135 -30.84 36.54 -14.70
C ASN A 135 -31.56 36.14 -16.00
N ASP A 136 -32.82 36.54 -16.11
CA ASP A 136 -33.81 36.01 -17.07
C ASP A 136 -33.56 36.42 -18.55
N HIS A 137 -32.52 37.21 -18.84
CA HIS A 137 -32.43 37.95 -20.11
C HIS A 137 -31.10 37.88 -20.88
N SER A 138 -30.01 37.33 -20.33
CA SER A 138 -28.76 37.17 -21.10
C SER A 138 -27.73 36.27 -20.42
N VAL A 139 -26.89 35.62 -21.23
CA VAL A 139 -25.69 34.92 -20.73
C VAL A 139 -24.66 35.94 -20.27
N GLU A 140 -24.41 36.00 -18.96
CA GLU A 140 -23.36 36.85 -18.39
C GLU A 140 -21.97 36.23 -18.61
N TRP A 141 -21.30 36.61 -19.71
CA TRP A 141 -19.95 36.15 -20.03
C TRP A 141 -18.89 36.54 -18.97
N SER A 142 -19.15 37.63 -18.24
CA SER A 142 -18.34 38.04 -17.08
C SER A 142 -18.30 36.94 -16.02
N LYS A 143 -19.44 36.32 -15.71
CA LYS A 143 -19.55 35.21 -14.74
C LYS A 143 -18.70 34.01 -15.14
N VAL A 144 -18.80 33.57 -16.39
CA VAL A 144 -18.01 32.42 -16.93
C VAL A 144 -16.52 32.71 -16.79
N ARG A 145 -16.09 33.91 -17.18
CA ARG A 145 -14.69 34.34 -17.10
C ARG A 145 -14.20 34.41 -15.64
N SER A 146 -14.98 35.04 -14.76
CA SER A 146 -14.66 35.18 -13.34
C SER A 146 -14.52 33.81 -12.65
N TYR A 147 -15.43 32.88 -12.93
CA TYR A 147 -15.36 31.53 -12.42
C TYR A 147 -14.14 30.77 -12.97
N GLY A 148 -13.95 30.77 -14.30
CA GLY A 148 -12.89 30.03 -14.96
C GLY A 148 -11.48 30.49 -14.55
N ILE A 149 -11.25 31.80 -14.48
CA ILE A 149 -9.95 32.37 -14.05
C ILE A 149 -9.70 32.03 -12.57
N SER A 150 -10.69 32.20 -11.70
CA SER A 150 -10.57 31.85 -10.28
C SER A 150 -10.23 30.36 -10.10
N TRP A 151 -10.85 29.50 -10.90
CA TRP A 151 -10.60 28.05 -10.87
C TRP A 151 -9.15 27.72 -11.24
N VAL A 152 -8.68 28.19 -12.39
CA VAL A 152 -7.31 27.93 -12.89
C VAL A 152 -6.26 28.49 -11.94
N LEU A 153 -6.51 29.67 -11.35
CA LEU A 153 -5.60 30.26 -10.38
C LEU A 153 -5.45 29.39 -9.12
N GLY A 154 -6.54 28.78 -8.64
CA GLY A 154 -6.51 27.82 -7.53
C GLY A 154 -5.69 26.56 -7.87
N GLN A 155 -5.83 26.05 -9.09
CA GLN A 155 -5.02 24.92 -9.57
C GLN A 155 -3.53 25.28 -9.63
N ALA A 156 -3.20 26.48 -10.11
CA ALA A 156 -1.84 26.99 -10.21
C ALA A 156 -1.19 27.16 -8.83
N ILE A 157 -1.92 27.70 -7.84
CA ILE A 157 -1.43 27.84 -6.46
C ILE A 157 -1.15 26.46 -5.84
N ALA A 158 -2.08 25.51 -5.99
CA ALA A 158 -1.89 24.16 -5.48
C ALA A 158 -0.63 23.51 -6.08
N LEU A 159 -0.44 23.64 -7.39
CA LEU A 159 0.71 23.06 -8.10
C LEU A 159 2.03 23.75 -7.72
N ALA A 160 2.02 25.08 -7.62
CA ALA A 160 3.18 25.86 -7.18
C ALA A 160 3.63 25.44 -5.77
N VAL A 161 2.70 25.28 -4.83
CA VAL A 161 3.02 24.87 -3.46
C VAL A 161 3.60 23.45 -3.41
N ASN A 162 3.09 22.51 -4.21
CA ASN A 162 3.66 21.17 -4.24
C ASN A 162 5.06 21.13 -4.87
N CYS A 163 5.33 21.97 -5.87
CA CYS A 163 6.65 22.11 -6.47
C CYS A 163 7.66 22.74 -5.50
N LEU A 164 7.24 23.77 -4.75
CA LEU A 164 8.12 24.55 -3.88
C LEU A 164 8.41 23.85 -2.54
N ILE A 165 7.44 23.15 -1.97
CA ILE A 165 7.59 22.47 -0.68
C ILE A 165 7.83 20.99 -0.94
N TRP A 166 9.09 20.52 -0.91
CA TRP A 166 9.49 19.11 -1.06
C TRP A 166 8.78 18.36 -2.21
N PRO A 167 9.20 18.54 -3.47
CA PRO A 167 8.61 17.81 -4.59
C PRO A 167 8.82 16.30 -4.37
N ASP A 168 7.73 15.56 -4.19
CA ASP A 168 7.76 14.09 -4.10
C ASP A 168 7.51 13.55 -5.52
N ALA A 169 8.60 13.09 -6.13
CA ALA A 169 8.65 12.57 -7.49
C ALA A 169 8.04 11.16 -7.66
N GLY A 170 7.51 10.56 -6.58
CA GLY A 170 6.88 9.24 -6.60
C GLY A 170 7.85 8.06 -6.46
N ALA A 171 9.18 8.31 -6.46
CA ALA A 171 10.19 7.27 -6.21
C ALA A 171 10.23 6.80 -4.74
N ARG A 172 9.87 7.69 -3.80
CA ARG A 172 9.99 7.43 -2.36
C ARG A 172 9.00 6.39 -1.82
N PRO A 173 7.70 6.43 -2.16
CA PRO A 173 6.76 5.39 -1.73
C PRO A 173 7.19 4.00 -2.19
N LEU A 174 7.67 3.87 -3.42
CA LEU A 174 8.18 2.62 -3.97
C LEU A 174 9.40 2.10 -3.19
N ALA A 175 10.35 2.97 -2.87
CA ALA A 175 11.50 2.61 -2.05
C ALA A 175 11.09 2.14 -0.64
N ILE A 176 10.14 2.82 0.01
CA ILE A 176 9.63 2.37 1.32
C ILE A 176 9.04 0.96 1.21
N THR A 177 8.22 0.71 0.19
CA THR A 177 7.59 -0.60 0.00
C THR A 177 8.61 -1.71 -0.31
N PHE A 178 9.67 -1.42 -1.06
CA PHE A 178 10.77 -2.38 -1.24
C PHE A 178 11.46 -2.69 0.09
N HIS A 179 11.84 -1.66 0.84
CA HIS A 179 12.52 -1.85 2.13
C HIS A 179 11.65 -2.65 3.12
N ASP A 180 10.37 -2.28 3.24
CA ASP A 180 9.40 -2.98 4.09
C ASP A 180 9.24 -4.44 3.66
N PHE A 181 9.23 -4.72 2.35
CA PHE A 181 9.22 -6.10 1.84
C PHE A 181 10.45 -6.88 2.28
N PHE A 182 11.66 -6.36 2.08
CA PHE A 182 12.87 -7.07 2.45
C PHE A 182 12.94 -7.28 3.96
N GLY A 183 12.53 -6.29 4.75
CA GLY A 183 12.40 -6.42 6.21
C GLY A 183 11.42 -7.52 6.62
N ILE A 184 10.21 -7.57 6.03
CA ILE A 184 9.21 -8.61 6.36
C ILE A 184 9.70 -10.00 5.94
N THR A 185 10.32 -10.11 4.77
CA THR A 185 10.87 -11.36 4.22
C THR A 185 11.99 -11.91 5.11
N LYS A 186 12.93 -11.07 5.58
CA LYS A 186 13.99 -11.47 6.52
C LYS A 186 13.45 -11.91 7.87
N ASN A 187 12.54 -11.13 8.45
CA ASN A 187 11.86 -11.49 9.70
C ASN A 187 11.09 -12.82 9.57
N ALA A 188 10.61 -13.15 8.37
CA ALA A 188 9.97 -14.43 8.10
C ALA A 188 10.95 -15.61 8.01
N LEU A 189 12.25 -15.37 7.88
CA LEU A 189 13.28 -16.41 7.81
C LEU A 189 14.08 -16.52 9.12
N GLU A 190 14.28 -15.43 9.87
CA GLU A 190 15.02 -15.42 11.14
C GLU A 190 14.31 -16.09 12.32
N ILE A 191 12.98 -16.23 12.27
CA ILE A 191 12.18 -16.68 13.43
C ILE A 191 11.62 -18.09 13.17
N PRO A 192 12.08 -19.15 13.85
CA PRO A 192 11.33 -20.39 13.97
C PRO A 192 10.19 -20.11 14.97
N SER A 193 8.96 -19.95 14.49
CA SER A 193 7.80 -19.73 15.37
C SER A 193 6.61 -20.48 14.78
N PRO A 194 5.83 -21.19 15.63
CA PRO A 194 4.72 -22.05 15.22
C PRO A 194 3.76 -21.30 14.29
N ARG A 195 3.13 -22.04 13.38
CA ARG A 195 2.26 -21.58 12.28
C ARG A 195 1.41 -20.36 12.60
N ASP A 196 2.02 -19.19 12.49
CA ASP A 196 1.32 -17.94 12.77
C ASP A 196 0.67 -17.50 11.46
N ASN A 197 -0.65 -17.66 11.35
CA ASN A 197 -1.46 -17.09 10.25
C ASN A 197 -1.15 -15.59 10.03
N GLY A 198 -0.65 -14.92 11.07
CA GLY A 198 -0.13 -13.55 11.00
C GLY A 198 1.07 -13.38 10.06
N ARG A 199 2.01 -14.34 9.97
CA ARG A 199 3.18 -14.28 9.08
C ARG A 199 2.77 -14.36 7.62
N GLN A 200 1.96 -15.36 7.27
CA GLN A 200 1.41 -15.51 5.92
C GLN A 200 0.62 -14.27 5.50
N ARG A 201 -0.19 -13.73 6.42
CA ARG A 201 -0.94 -12.50 6.19
C ARG A 201 -0.03 -11.29 5.97
N ARG A 202 1.08 -11.16 6.71
CA ARG A 202 2.04 -10.05 6.55
C ARG A 202 2.80 -10.14 5.23
N LEU A 203 3.25 -11.33 4.83
CA LEU A 203 3.89 -11.56 3.52
C LEU A 203 2.92 -11.27 2.37
N ALA A 204 1.68 -11.77 2.47
CA ALA A 204 0.64 -11.48 1.48
C ALA A 204 0.30 -9.98 1.42
N GLN A 205 0.22 -9.30 2.58
CA GLN A 205 -0.01 -7.86 2.64
C GLN A 205 1.13 -7.09 1.99
N SER A 206 2.39 -7.46 2.26
CA SER A 206 3.56 -6.83 1.64
C SER A 206 3.55 -6.95 0.12
N TYR A 207 3.14 -8.11 -0.42
CA TYR A 207 2.96 -8.29 -1.86
C TYR A 207 1.85 -7.40 -2.45
N VAL A 208 0.72 -7.25 -1.73
CA VAL A 208 -0.37 -6.37 -2.15
C VAL A 208 0.10 -4.91 -2.16
N ASP A 209 0.80 -4.48 -1.12
CA ASP A 209 1.35 -3.13 -1.02
C ASP A 209 2.37 -2.86 -2.14
N LEU A 210 3.22 -3.84 -2.47
CA LEU A 210 4.15 -3.78 -3.59
C LEU A 210 3.45 -3.67 -4.95
N SER A 211 2.40 -4.48 -5.13
CA SER A 211 1.59 -4.45 -6.35
C SER A 211 0.87 -3.10 -6.51
N GLN A 212 0.40 -2.52 -5.40
CA GLN A 212 -0.20 -1.20 -5.38
C GLN A 212 0.84 -0.12 -5.72
N ALA A 213 2.04 -0.16 -5.13
CA ALA A 213 3.11 0.79 -5.41
C ALA A 213 3.57 0.74 -6.88
N HIS A 214 3.69 -0.46 -7.47
CA HIS A 214 3.99 -0.62 -8.90
C HIS A 214 2.85 -0.06 -9.78
N ARG A 215 1.59 -0.35 -9.42
CA ARG A 215 0.44 0.19 -10.16
C ARG A 215 0.42 1.72 -10.12
N ASP A 216 0.66 2.31 -8.97
CA ASP A 216 0.74 3.76 -8.80
C ASP A 216 1.90 4.34 -9.63
N LEU A 217 3.06 3.68 -9.66
CA LEU A 217 4.20 4.04 -10.52
C LEU A 217 3.84 4.07 -12.01
N ARG A 218 3.06 3.10 -12.51
CA ARG A 218 2.67 3.00 -13.93
C ARG A 218 1.53 3.96 -14.30
N LEU A 219 0.66 4.27 -13.35
CA LEU A 219 -0.51 5.12 -13.58
C LEU A 219 -0.23 6.62 -13.41
N ASP A 220 0.73 6.99 -12.56
CA ASP A 220 1.11 8.36 -12.30
C ASP A 220 2.35 8.77 -13.12
N LEU A 221 2.46 10.07 -13.40
CA LEU A 221 3.69 10.63 -13.95
C LEU A 221 4.78 10.66 -12.87
N THR A 222 5.75 9.76 -12.96
CA THR A 222 6.77 9.61 -11.91
C THR A 222 8.16 9.91 -12.47
N ILE A 223 9.00 10.54 -11.63
CA ILE A 223 10.40 10.79 -11.95
C ILE A 223 11.20 9.85 -11.06
N THR A 224 11.60 8.71 -11.62
CA THR A 224 12.34 7.69 -10.87
C THR A 224 13.49 7.16 -11.71
N ARG A 225 14.47 6.53 -11.05
CA ARG A 225 15.52 5.77 -11.73
C ARG A 225 15.06 4.37 -12.13
N PHE A 226 13.92 3.93 -11.61
CA PHE A 226 13.35 2.63 -11.88
C PHE A 226 12.50 2.67 -13.15
N ARG A 227 12.76 1.74 -14.07
CA ARG A 227 11.88 1.55 -15.23
C ARG A 227 10.65 0.76 -14.79
N PRO A 228 9.45 1.09 -15.30
CA PRO A 228 8.22 0.40 -14.89
C PRO A 228 8.28 -1.10 -15.22
N ASP A 229 8.89 -1.47 -16.35
CA ASP A 229 9.07 -2.87 -16.77
C ASP A 229 10.00 -3.63 -15.80
N ASP A 230 11.13 -3.02 -15.41
CA ASP A 230 12.06 -3.63 -14.45
C ASP A 230 11.42 -3.83 -13.07
N VAL A 231 10.54 -2.91 -12.66
CA VAL A 231 9.79 -3.03 -11.40
C VAL A 231 8.71 -4.11 -11.49
N GLU A 232 8.13 -4.36 -12.66
CA GLU A 232 7.21 -5.48 -12.87
C GLU A 232 7.93 -6.82 -12.74
N ASP A 233 9.08 -6.97 -13.41
CA ASP A 233 9.92 -8.17 -13.29
C ASP A 233 10.34 -8.39 -11.84
N LEU A 234 10.83 -7.33 -11.18
CA LEU A 234 11.24 -7.38 -9.77
C LEU A 234 10.08 -7.79 -8.85
N ARG A 235 8.87 -7.23 -9.05
CA ARG A 235 7.65 -7.64 -8.31
C ARG A 235 7.37 -9.14 -8.47
N ASN A 236 7.48 -9.66 -9.69
CA ASN A 236 7.22 -11.07 -9.99
C ASN A 236 8.25 -11.98 -9.33
N LEU A 237 9.53 -11.58 -9.33
CA LEU A 237 10.61 -12.31 -8.66
C LEU A 237 10.45 -12.29 -7.13
N MET A 238 10.11 -11.13 -6.56
CA MET A 238 9.78 -10.97 -5.14
C MET A 238 8.58 -11.84 -4.72
N GLN A 239 7.57 -11.98 -5.58
CA GLN A 239 6.47 -12.93 -5.36
C GLN A 239 6.97 -14.39 -5.37
N GLY A 240 7.92 -14.71 -6.25
CA GLY A 240 8.61 -16.00 -6.29
C GLY A 240 9.30 -16.31 -4.96
N VAL A 241 10.03 -15.34 -4.40
CA VAL A 241 10.67 -15.46 -3.08
C VAL A 241 9.63 -15.68 -1.97
N ILE A 242 8.54 -14.90 -1.92
CA ILE A 242 7.48 -15.15 -0.94
C ILE A 242 6.93 -16.57 -1.08
N ARG A 243 6.66 -17.03 -2.31
CA ARG A 243 6.11 -18.37 -2.53
C ARG A 243 7.07 -19.45 -2.04
N ALA A 244 8.36 -19.32 -2.31
CA ALA A 244 9.38 -20.27 -1.89
C ALA A 244 9.53 -20.29 -0.35
N LEU A 245 9.49 -19.13 0.30
CA LEU A 245 9.51 -19.04 1.75
C LEU A 245 8.24 -19.60 2.41
N LEU A 246 7.07 -19.41 1.78
CA LEU A 246 5.83 -20.01 2.27
C LEU A 246 5.78 -21.53 2.11
N SER A 247 6.55 -22.10 1.16
CA SER A 247 6.72 -23.55 1.04
C SER A 247 7.76 -24.13 2.00
N MET A 248 8.65 -23.31 2.56
CA MET A 248 9.54 -23.72 3.65
C MET A 248 8.73 -23.88 4.94
N ASP A 249 8.05 -25.02 5.09
CA ASP A 249 7.34 -25.36 6.32
C ASP A 249 8.37 -25.71 7.41
N THR A 250 8.60 -24.81 8.36
CA THR A 250 9.60 -24.97 9.44
C THR A 250 9.10 -25.85 10.59
N GLU A 251 7.92 -26.45 10.48
CA GLU A 251 7.18 -26.95 11.64
C GLU A 251 7.73 -28.23 12.27
N THR A 252 8.65 -29.00 11.67
CA THR A 252 8.77 -30.40 12.15
C THR A 252 9.96 -30.81 13.01
N TYR A 253 11.18 -30.22 13.03
CA TYR A 253 12.24 -30.91 13.81
C TYR A 253 13.36 -30.13 14.51
N LEU A 254 13.19 -28.87 14.91
CA LEU A 254 14.27 -28.17 15.65
C LEU A 254 13.79 -27.28 16.81
N VAL A 255 12.64 -27.58 17.44
CA VAL A 255 12.18 -26.87 18.64
C VAL A 255 11.91 -27.88 19.76
N HIS A 256 12.98 -28.32 20.41
CA HIS A 256 12.92 -28.51 21.86
C HIS A 256 13.61 -27.32 22.51
N ASP A 257 12.86 -26.68 23.41
CA ASP A 257 13.24 -25.52 24.18
C ASP A 257 14.54 -25.80 24.94
N THR A 258 15.55 -24.95 24.74
CA THR A 258 16.43 -24.62 25.86
C THR A 258 16.85 -23.16 25.76
N SER A 259 16.43 -22.41 26.78
CA SER A 259 16.70 -21.01 26.98
C SER A 259 18.19 -20.68 26.94
N GLN A 260 18.51 -19.56 26.29
CA GLN A 260 19.76 -18.78 26.33
C GLN A 260 20.88 -19.20 25.38
N THR A 261 20.95 -18.53 24.22
CA THR A 261 22.18 -17.83 23.82
C THR A 261 21.87 -16.74 22.79
N LYS A 262 22.21 -15.49 23.13
CA LYS A 262 22.17 -14.34 22.22
C LYS A 262 23.29 -14.49 21.20
N SER A 263 22.95 -14.80 19.96
CA SER A 263 23.63 -14.30 18.75
C SER A 263 22.67 -14.48 17.57
N ALA A 264 22.49 -13.42 16.80
CA ALA A 264 21.62 -13.39 15.63
C ALA A 264 22.12 -14.39 14.58
N GLY A 265 21.39 -15.48 14.40
CA GLY A 265 21.67 -16.52 13.41
C GLY A 265 20.60 -17.61 13.48
N VAL A 266 20.33 -18.26 12.35
CA VAL A 266 19.34 -19.33 12.24
C VAL A 266 19.68 -20.47 13.21
N ILE A 267 18.78 -20.74 14.17
CA ILE A 267 18.98 -21.79 15.18
C ILE A 267 18.42 -23.11 14.65
N ILE A 268 19.33 -24.04 14.35
CA ILE A 268 19.03 -25.43 14.06
C ILE A 268 19.42 -26.23 15.33
N ASN A 269 18.45 -26.55 16.20
CA ASN A 269 18.69 -27.34 17.42
C ASN A 269 18.90 -28.84 17.15
N MET A 270 20.09 -29.36 17.47
CA MET A 270 20.36 -30.79 17.58
C MET A 270 19.47 -31.44 18.67
N PRO A 271 18.91 -32.65 18.46
CA PRO A 271 18.33 -33.42 19.56
C PRO A 271 19.46 -33.93 20.47
N GLU A 272 19.54 -33.41 21.68
CA GLU A 272 20.35 -33.99 22.75
C GLU A 272 19.59 -35.20 23.33
N ALA A 273 20.29 -36.31 23.53
CA ALA A 273 19.71 -37.61 23.84
C ALA A 273 18.75 -37.56 25.05
N PRO A 274 17.51 -38.06 24.95
CA PRO A 274 16.63 -38.16 26.09
C PRO A 274 17.15 -39.23 27.06
N GLY A 275 17.45 -38.84 28.30
CA GLY A 275 17.60 -39.78 29.40
C GLY A 275 16.26 -40.49 29.64
N VAL A 276 16.12 -41.69 29.10
CA VAL A 276 14.93 -42.55 29.28
C VAL A 276 14.96 -43.17 30.67
N ASN A 277 14.02 -42.76 31.53
CA ASN A 277 13.55 -43.56 32.65
C ASN A 277 12.71 -44.71 32.08
N THR A 278 13.27 -45.92 32.05
CA THR A 278 12.57 -47.13 31.65
C THR A 278 11.58 -47.56 32.74
N ALA A 279 10.29 -47.39 32.48
CA ALA A 279 9.24 -48.16 33.13
C ALA A 279 8.26 -48.68 32.08
N ASP A 280 8.46 -49.97 31.77
CA ASP A 280 7.42 -50.97 31.56
C ASP A 280 6.47 -50.78 30.36
N PHE A 281 6.84 -51.37 29.21
CA PHE A 281 5.91 -52.19 28.41
C PHE A 281 6.71 -53.11 27.49
N GLY A 282 6.67 -54.42 27.78
CA GLY A 282 7.32 -55.43 26.98
C GLY A 282 6.65 -55.62 25.62
N LEU A 283 7.46 -55.57 24.55
CA LEU A 283 7.40 -56.42 23.36
C LEU A 283 8.67 -56.15 22.52
N SER A 284 9.38 -57.22 22.22
CA SER A 284 10.64 -57.32 21.48
C SER A 284 10.70 -56.47 20.18
N ASN A 285 11.55 -55.43 20.16
CA ASN A 285 12.22 -54.88 18.95
C ASN A 285 13.27 -53.78 19.25
N GLU A 286 14.01 -53.87 20.37
CA GLU A 286 14.91 -52.80 20.84
C GLU A 286 16.16 -52.58 19.97
N GLU A 287 16.62 -53.59 19.20
CA GLU A 287 17.80 -53.45 18.32
C GLU A 287 17.55 -52.60 17.06
N SER A 288 16.30 -52.33 16.69
CA SER A 288 15.96 -51.67 15.40
C SER A 288 15.59 -50.18 15.50
N VAL A 289 15.27 -49.69 16.69
CA VAL A 289 14.89 -48.29 16.92
C VAL A 289 16.13 -47.43 17.19
N ALA A 290 17.10 -47.95 17.94
CA ALA A 290 18.37 -47.28 18.20
C ALA A 290 19.19 -47.05 16.92
N ASP A 291 19.24 -48.03 16.01
CA ASP A 291 19.88 -47.90 14.70
C ASP A 291 19.19 -46.85 13.80
N LEU A 292 17.89 -46.60 13.99
CA LEU A 292 17.12 -45.64 13.20
C LEU A 292 17.32 -44.20 13.71
N GLU A 293 17.38 -44.01 15.02
CA GLU A 293 17.72 -42.72 15.64
C GLU A 293 19.17 -42.33 15.35
N ASP A 294 20.12 -43.28 15.40
CA ASP A 294 21.55 -43.02 15.14
C ASP A 294 21.83 -42.66 13.66
N VAL A 295 21.06 -43.21 12.73
CA VAL A 295 21.12 -42.80 11.31
C VAL A 295 20.48 -41.43 11.09
N SER A 296 19.38 -41.11 11.77
CA SER A 296 18.72 -39.80 11.69
C SER A 296 19.62 -38.67 12.22
N THR A 297 20.28 -38.87 13.37
CA THR A 297 21.22 -37.91 13.95
C THR A 297 22.47 -37.74 13.09
N MET A 298 22.98 -38.81 12.46
CA MET A 298 24.09 -38.74 11.51
C MET A 298 23.74 -37.91 10.27
N VAL A 299 22.55 -38.12 9.67
CA VAL A 299 22.07 -37.36 8.51
C VAL A 299 21.85 -35.88 8.89
N LEU A 300 21.26 -35.63 10.05
CA LEU A 300 21.05 -34.27 10.56
C LEU A 300 22.37 -33.55 10.81
N HIS A 301 23.37 -34.21 11.41
CA HIS A 301 24.69 -33.62 11.62
C HIS A 301 25.43 -33.33 10.31
N ALA A 302 25.30 -34.19 9.31
CA ALA A 302 25.91 -33.98 8.00
C ALA A 302 25.30 -32.79 7.23
N LEU A 303 23.98 -32.59 7.32
CA LEU A 303 23.24 -31.59 6.53
C LEU A 303 23.03 -30.25 7.27
N SER A 304 23.04 -30.24 8.60
CA SER A 304 22.73 -29.04 9.41
C SER A 304 23.65 -27.85 9.13
N LYS A 305 24.96 -28.09 9.00
CA LYS A 305 25.94 -27.04 8.76
C LYS A 305 25.81 -26.42 7.35
N PRO A 306 25.82 -27.19 6.24
CA PRO A 306 25.58 -26.66 4.91
C PRO A 306 24.23 -25.94 4.76
N LEU A 307 23.18 -26.48 5.41
CA LEU A 307 21.84 -25.89 5.38
C LEU A 307 21.80 -24.52 6.07
N ARG A 308 22.47 -24.37 7.21
CA ARG A 308 22.61 -23.08 7.90
C ARG A 308 23.38 -22.07 7.06
N GLU A 309 24.49 -22.49 6.44
CA GLU A 309 25.29 -21.63 5.57
C GLU A 309 24.49 -21.13 4.35
N VAL A 310 23.61 -21.98 3.77
CA VAL A 310 22.70 -21.56 2.69
C VAL A 310 21.64 -20.58 3.19
N LEU A 311 21.03 -20.81 4.35
CA LEU A 311 20.03 -19.88 4.92
C LEU A 311 20.63 -18.52 5.27
N ASP A 312 21.83 -18.51 5.85
CA ASP A 312 22.57 -17.27 6.13
C ASP A 312 22.95 -16.55 4.82
N SER A 313 23.33 -17.30 3.77
CA SER A 313 23.59 -16.74 2.42
C SER A 313 22.33 -16.12 1.79
N ILE A 314 21.16 -16.74 1.98
CA ILE A 314 19.86 -16.21 1.53
C ILE A 314 19.54 -14.90 2.25
N LEU A 315 19.68 -14.87 3.58
CA LEU A 315 19.44 -13.66 4.38
C LEU A 315 20.36 -12.52 3.95
N GLU A 316 21.65 -12.81 3.81
CA GLU A 316 22.64 -11.83 3.35
C GLU A 316 22.35 -11.37 1.91
N GLY A 317 21.90 -12.26 1.02
CA GLY A 317 21.45 -11.90 -0.33
C GLY A 317 20.29 -10.90 -0.32
N LEU A 318 19.31 -11.11 0.55
CA LEU A 318 18.18 -10.18 0.74
C LEU A 318 18.63 -8.83 1.32
N ASP A 319 19.61 -8.81 2.22
CA ASP A 319 20.21 -7.58 2.76
C ASP A 319 20.93 -6.77 1.69
N ARG A 320 21.78 -7.42 0.90
CA ARG A 320 22.51 -6.75 -0.18
C ARG A 320 21.60 -6.29 -1.31
N SER A 321 20.53 -7.03 -1.61
CA SER A 321 19.48 -6.62 -2.57
C SER A 321 18.75 -5.36 -2.11
N ASP A 322 18.37 -5.30 -0.83
CA ASP A 322 17.75 -4.13 -0.22
C ASP A 322 18.70 -2.93 -0.29
N ALA A 323 19.96 -3.10 0.12
CA ALA A 323 20.98 -2.05 0.05
C ALA A 323 21.18 -1.53 -1.38
N ALA A 324 21.30 -2.44 -2.37
CA ALA A 324 21.43 -2.11 -3.78
C ALA A 324 20.26 -1.30 -4.33
N LEU A 325 19.02 -1.73 -4.06
CA LEU A 325 17.82 -1.02 -4.50
C LEU A 325 17.65 0.34 -3.78
N MET A 326 18.03 0.42 -2.51
CA MET A 326 18.03 1.68 -1.77
C MET A 326 19.09 2.66 -2.28
N ASP A 327 20.25 2.18 -2.72
CA ASP A 327 21.28 2.99 -3.38
C ASP A 327 20.83 3.48 -4.75
N LEU A 328 20.20 2.60 -5.53
CA LEU A 328 19.60 2.97 -6.82
C LEU A 328 18.55 4.06 -6.67
N SER A 329 17.67 3.93 -5.68
CA SER A 329 16.63 4.91 -5.40
C SER A 329 17.16 6.22 -4.81
N GLY A 330 18.38 6.22 -4.25
CA GLY A 330 18.98 7.35 -3.54
C GLY A 330 18.41 7.58 -2.13
N TYR A 331 17.60 6.66 -1.61
CA TYR A 331 16.97 6.78 -0.28
C TYR A 331 17.70 6.01 0.83
N ARG A 332 18.82 5.34 0.54
CA ARG A 332 19.57 4.56 1.52
C ARG A 332 19.89 5.31 2.81
N LYS A 333 20.36 6.56 2.72
CA LYS A 333 20.71 7.39 3.89
C LYS A 333 19.52 7.69 4.83
N TYR A 334 18.28 7.60 4.34
CA TYR A 334 17.10 8.05 5.08
C TYR A 334 16.22 6.91 5.59
N ILE A 335 16.14 5.81 4.84
CA ILE A 335 15.20 4.70 5.09
C ILE A 335 15.90 3.34 4.99
N GLY A 336 16.95 3.25 4.17
CA GLY A 336 17.55 1.97 3.83
C GLY A 336 18.41 1.36 4.93
N PRO A 337 18.92 0.14 4.67
CA PRO A 337 19.81 -0.55 5.60
C PRO A 337 21.08 0.27 5.86
N PRO A 338 21.71 0.10 7.03
CA PRO A 338 22.90 0.84 7.41
C PRO A 338 24.03 0.71 6.36
N MET A 339 24.91 1.71 6.32
CA MET A 339 25.96 1.83 5.27
C MET A 339 27.09 0.79 5.40
N ASP A 340 27.08 0.01 6.48
CA ASP A 340 27.95 -1.12 6.76
C ASP A 340 27.62 -2.35 5.90
N ILE A 341 26.38 -2.51 5.45
CA ILE A 341 25.97 -3.61 4.57
C ILE A 341 26.47 -3.36 3.15
N SER A 342 27.15 -4.32 2.52
CA SER A 342 27.63 -4.13 1.15
C SER A 342 26.46 -4.07 0.14
N ALA A 343 26.55 -3.17 -0.85
CA ALA A 343 25.62 -3.14 -1.99
C ALA A 343 26.09 -4.00 -3.17
N ASP A 344 27.20 -4.73 -3.00
CA ASP A 344 27.77 -5.64 -4.00
C ASP A 344 27.00 -6.96 -4.02
N VAL A 345 26.13 -7.08 -5.03
CA VAL A 345 25.27 -8.24 -5.29
C VAL A 345 26.05 -9.39 -5.95
N GLY A 346 27.06 -9.09 -6.78
CA GLY A 346 27.81 -10.13 -7.49
C GLY A 346 28.62 -11.02 -6.54
N ALA A 347 29.23 -10.44 -5.50
CA ALA A 347 29.99 -11.20 -4.51
C ALA A 347 29.13 -12.20 -3.71
N ILE A 348 27.88 -11.85 -3.37
CA ILE A 348 26.98 -12.76 -2.63
C ILE A 348 26.42 -13.85 -3.53
N GLN A 349 26.19 -13.56 -4.82
CA GLN A 349 25.72 -14.55 -5.77
C GLN A 349 26.75 -15.68 -5.95
N ILE A 350 28.05 -15.35 -6.04
CA ILE A 350 29.13 -16.35 -6.08
C ILE A 350 29.15 -17.18 -4.79
N HIS A 351 29.00 -16.52 -3.64
CA HIS A 351 28.98 -17.20 -2.34
C HIS A 351 27.79 -18.15 -2.22
N LEU A 352 26.58 -17.72 -2.59
CA LEU A 352 25.36 -18.54 -2.57
C LEU A 352 25.48 -19.77 -3.47
N ASN A 353 26.04 -19.61 -4.68
CA ASN A 353 26.29 -20.76 -5.57
C ASN A 353 27.29 -21.75 -4.96
N SER A 354 28.34 -21.23 -4.31
CA SER A 354 29.33 -22.05 -3.63
C SER A 354 28.71 -22.83 -2.45
N THR A 355 27.88 -22.19 -1.61
CA THR A 355 27.23 -22.86 -0.49
C THR A 355 26.17 -23.87 -0.96
N LEU A 356 25.44 -23.56 -2.05
CA LEU A 356 24.52 -24.50 -2.68
C LEU A 356 25.24 -25.74 -3.22
N SER A 357 26.41 -25.59 -3.84
CA SER A 357 27.22 -26.73 -4.29
C SER A 357 27.71 -27.60 -3.12
N ALA A 358 28.13 -26.98 -2.01
CA ALA A 358 28.55 -27.72 -0.81
C ALA A 358 27.39 -28.50 -0.18
N LEU A 359 26.17 -27.95 -0.22
CA LEU A 359 24.96 -28.67 0.21
C LEU A 359 24.66 -29.87 -0.69
N ASN A 360 24.77 -29.72 -2.02
CA ASN A 360 24.59 -30.84 -2.96
C ASN A 360 25.62 -31.95 -2.73
N ASP A 361 26.89 -31.59 -2.50
CA ASP A 361 27.95 -32.56 -2.22
C ASP A 361 27.69 -33.31 -0.90
N ALA A 362 27.19 -32.62 0.13
CA ALA A 362 26.78 -33.23 1.39
C ALA A 362 25.59 -34.18 1.20
N GLU A 363 24.60 -33.81 0.38
CA GLU A 363 23.45 -34.65 0.03
C GLU A 363 23.89 -35.94 -0.70
N ILE A 364 24.78 -35.81 -1.69
CA ILE A 364 25.36 -36.95 -2.41
C ILE A 364 26.15 -37.85 -1.47
N THR A 365 26.93 -37.29 -0.54
CA THR A 365 27.70 -38.05 0.45
C THR A 365 26.78 -38.85 1.37
N VAL A 366 25.66 -38.26 1.79
CA VAL A 366 24.63 -38.93 2.58
C VAL A 366 24.00 -40.08 1.79
N PHE A 367 23.64 -39.88 0.51
CA PHE A 367 23.10 -40.95 -0.34
C PHE A 367 24.10 -42.07 -0.68
N GLN A 368 25.39 -41.75 -0.82
CA GLN A 368 26.44 -42.73 -1.09
C GLN A 368 26.87 -43.50 0.15
N SER A 369 26.62 -42.97 1.34
CA SER A 369 26.77 -43.74 2.57
C SER A 369 25.77 -44.90 2.52
N ASN A 370 26.27 -46.12 2.35
CA ASN A 370 25.50 -47.35 2.11
C ASN A 370 24.64 -47.80 3.33
N LYS A 371 24.30 -46.86 4.22
CA LYS A 371 23.57 -47.01 5.47
C LYS A 371 22.09 -46.64 5.34
N LEU A 372 21.68 -45.94 4.28
CA LEU A 372 20.27 -45.63 4.01
C LEU A 372 19.58 -46.86 3.41
N THR A 373 18.99 -47.69 4.27
CA THR A 373 18.14 -48.80 3.82
C THR A 373 16.78 -48.26 3.36
N SER A 374 16.10 -48.92 2.41
CA SER A 374 14.78 -48.50 1.89
C SER A 374 13.72 -48.26 2.96
N ARG A 375 13.89 -48.86 4.16
CA ARG A 375 13.04 -48.71 5.34
C ARG A 375 13.33 -47.43 6.13
N THR A 376 14.59 -46.99 6.16
CA THR A 376 15.05 -45.76 6.82
C THR A 376 14.67 -44.52 6.01
N MET A 377 14.65 -44.61 4.68
CA MET A 377 14.15 -43.55 3.79
C MET A 377 12.64 -43.27 3.94
N GLN A 378 11.87 -44.19 4.55
CA GLN A 378 10.43 -44.01 4.80
C GLN A 378 10.15 -43.43 6.19
N ALA A 379 11.18 -43.21 7.02
CA ALA A 379 11.02 -42.52 8.28
C ALA A 379 10.56 -41.07 8.01
N ALA A 380 9.47 -40.66 8.65
CA ALA A 380 8.83 -39.37 8.42
C ALA A 380 9.81 -38.20 8.57
N ASP A 381 10.72 -38.29 9.54
CA ASP A 381 11.67 -37.24 9.91
C ASP A 381 12.73 -37.01 8.82
N ILE A 382 13.22 -38.10 8.21
CA ILE A 382 14.20 -38.04 7.12
C ILE A 382 13.54 -37.48 5.86
N VAL A 383 12.30 -37.90 5.55
CA VAL A 383 11.54 -37.35 4.41
C VAL A 383 11.29 -35.86 4.59
N GLN A 384 10.92 -35.43 5.80
CA GLN A 384 10.71 -34.01 6.10
C GLN A 384 11.99 -33.19 6.02
N LEU A 385 13.13 -33.72 6.46
CA LEU A 385 14.42 -33.05 6.32
C LEU A 385 14.80 -32.85 4.85
N PHE A 386 14.64 -33.87 4.00
CA PHE A 386 14.87 -33.74 2.56
C PHE A 386 13.88 -32.79 1.89
N LEU A 387 12.61 -32.78 2.32
CA LEU A 387 11.62 -31.79 1.86
C LEU A 387 12.04 -30.37 2.25
N PHE A 388 12.54 -30.17 3.47
CA PHE A 388 13.03 -28.87 3.92
C PHE A 388 14.27 -28.42 3.15
N VAL A 389 15.24 -29.31 2.90
CA VAL A 389 16.41 -29.06 2.04
C VAL A 389 15.97 -28.65 0.64
N ARG A 390 15.00 -29.36 0.07
CA ARG A 390 14.42 -29.02 -1.23
C ARG A 390 13.76 -27.64 -1.23
N HIS A 391 12.94 -27.31 -0.25
CA HIS A 391 12.30 -25.99 -0.18
C HIS A 391 13.31 -24.87 0.07
N THR A 392 14.37 -25.14 0.82
CA THR A 392 15.48 -24.19 1.01
C THR A 392 16.21 -23.94 -0.31
N ARG A 393 16.40 -24.98 -1.14
CA ARG A 393 16.95 -24.82 -2.48
C ARG A 393 16.01 -24.04 -3.41
N GLU A 394 14.72 -24.34 -3.39
CA GLU A 394 13.71 -23.58 -4.15
C GLU A 394 13.72 -22.09 -3.75
N ALA A 395 13.97 -21.77 -2.47
CA ALA A 395 14.15 -20.40 -2.00
C ALA A 395 15.47 -19.77 -2.44
N ALA A 396 16.58 -20.53 -2.41
CA ALA A 396 17.88 -20.07 -2.91
C ALA A 396 17.82 -19.71 -4.41
N ASP A 397 17.20 -20.57 -5.23
CA ASP A 397 17.04 -20.33 -6.68
C ASP A 397 16.17 -19.09 -6.96
N ALA A 398 15.11 -18.88 -6.17
CA ALA A 398 14.26 -17.69 -6.27
C ALA A 398 14.99 -16.41 -5.89
N VAL A 399 15.82 -16.45 -4.84
CA VAL A 399 16.64 -15.30 -4.41
C VAL A 399 17.78 -15.04 -5.38
N GLN A 400 18.38 -16.07 -5.97
CA GLN A 400 19.37 -15.90 -7.03
C GLN A 400 18.78 -15.17 -8.24
N SER A 401 17.60 -15.59 -8.71
CA SER A 401 16.90 -14.91 -9.80
C SER A 401 16.60 -13.44 -9.47
N LEU A 402 16.32 -13.14 -8.19
CA LEU A 402 16.14 -11.77 -7.71
C LEU A 402 17.44 -10.97 -7.74
N LEU A 403 18.55 -11.55 -7.26
CA LEU A 403 19.89 -10.94 -7.27
C LEU A 403 20.33 -10.60 -8.69
N ASP A 404 20.15 -11.52 -9.64
CA ASP A 404 20.47 -11.32 -11.06
C ASP A 404 19.75 -10.08 -11.62
N LYS A 405 18.46 -9.95 -11.35
CA LYS A 405 17.68 -8.79 -11.80
C LYS A 405 18.13 -7.50 -11.12
N VAL A 406 18.48 -7.53 -9.83
CA VAL A 406 18.97 -6.35 -9.11
C VAL A 406 20.33 -5.91 -9.66
N GLU A 407 21.21 -6.85 -10.00
CA GLU A 407 22.49 -6.56 -10.65
C GLU A 407 22.28 -5.94 -12.04
N ASP A 408 21.40 -6.51 -12.86
CA ASP A 408 21.02 -5.93 -14.16
C ASP A 408 20.51 -4.48 -14.00
N MET A 409 19.69 -4.23 -12.99
CA MET A 409 19.18 -2.90 -12.67
C MET A 409 20.28 -1.94 -12.20
N GLN A 410 21.30 -2.44 -11.49
CA GLN A 410 22.48 -1.65 -11.10
C GLN A 410 23.33 -1.28 -12.31
N GLN A 411 23.60 -2.23 -13.20
CA GLN A 411 24.42 -2.03 -14.40
C GLN A 411 23.75 -1.09 -15.42
N MET A 412 22.42 -1.17 -15.55
CA MET A 412 21.64 -0.30 -16.43
C MET A 412 21.29 1.07 -15.79
N SER A 413 21.74 1.34 -14.56
CA SER A 413 21.34 2.53 -13.84
C SER A 413 21.95 3.80 -14.45
N GLY A 414 21.06 4.70 -14.89
CA GLY A 414 21.42 5.98 -15.48
C GLY A 414 20.83 7.17 -14.71
N TRP A 415 20.82 8.34 -15.35
CA TRP A 415 20.16 9.53 -14.84
C TRP A 415 18.65 9.28 -14.64
N PRO A 416 18.02 9.87 -13.61
CA PRO A 416 16.58 9.71 -13.35
C PRO A 416 15.75 10.08 -14.59
N ARG A 417 14.77 9.24 -14.93
CA ARG A 417 13.96 9.40 -16.14
C ARG A 417 12.53 9.81 -15.79
N LEU A 418 11.92 10.57 -16.70
CA LEU A 418 10.50 10.89 -16.66
C LEU A 418 9.72 9.72 -17.25
N ASN A 419 8.94 9.03 -16.42
CA ASN A 419 8.01 8.00 -16.87
C ASN A 419 6.64 8.64 -17.05
N PHE A 420 6.13 8.63 -18.28
CA PHE A 420 4.78 9.08 -18.60
C PHE A 420 3.78 7.94 -18.33
N PRO A 421 2.54 8.28 -17.93
CA PRO A 421 1.49 7.28 -17.71
C PRO A 421 1.24 6.48 -18.99
N LEU A 422 1.34 5.15 -18.90
CA LEU A 422 1.34 4.26 -20.08
C LEU A 422 0.00 4.23 -20.85
N LEU A 423 -1.06 4.80 -20.29
CA LEU A 423 -2.39 4.88 -20.91
C LEU A 423 -2.47 5.81 -22.14
N LEU A 424 -1.42 6.57 -22.45
CA LEU A 424 -1.39 7.50 -23.58
C LEU A 424 -0.64 7.00 -24.82
N LEU A 425 0.06 5.85 -24.77
CA LEU A 425 0.92 5.40 -25.88
C LEU A 425 0.61 4.02 -26.44
N GLU A 426 -0.25 3.23 -25.79
CA GLU A 426 -0.55 1.87 -26.25
C GLU A 426 -1.75 1.80 -27.19
N SER A 427 -1.88 2.78 -28.09
CA SER A 427 -2.80 2.72 -29.24
C SER A 427 -2.10 2.49 -30.58
N HIS A 428 -0.77 2.34 -30.62
CA HIS A 428 -0.07 1.97 -31.86
C HIS A 428 1.32 1.33 -31.63
N SER A 429 1.35 0.03 -31.30
CA SER A 429 2.35 -0.91 -31.85
C SER A 429 2.00 -2.37 -31.51
N SER A 430 0.91 -2.86 -32.08
CA SER A 430 0.71 -4.30 -32.24
C SER A 430 1.46 -4.76 -33.50
N SER A 431 2.65 -5.35 -33.32
CA SER A 431 3.23 -6.35 -34.23
C SER A 431 4.56 -6.86 -33.69
N GLU A 432 4.51 -7.97 -32.95
CA GLU A 432 5.36 -9.18 -33.05
C GLU A 432 5.48 -9.87 -31.68
N PRO A 433 5.09 -11.15 -31.56
CA PRO A 433 5.32 -11.92 -30.33
C PRO A 433 6.75 -12.50 -30.33
N PRO A 434 7.52 -12.40 -29.23
CA PRO A 434 8.72 -13.21 -29.11
C PRO A 434 8.34 -14.63 -28.71
N ASP A 435 8.70 -15.57 -29.58
CA ASP A 435 8.75 -17.01 -29.33
C ASP A 435 9.54 -17.32 -28.05
N THR A 436 8.82 -17.74 -27.00
CA THR A 436 9.42 -18.41 -25.83
C THR A 436 8.57 -19.63 -25.44
N THR A 437 8.31 -20.48 -26.43
CA THR A 437 7.75 -21.83 -26.23
C THR A 437 8.87 -22.87 -26.07
N ARG A 438 9.72 -22.77 -25.04
CA ARG A 438 10.64 -23.87 -24.65
C ARG A 438 11.28 -23.64 -23.27
N SER A 439 10.54 -23.88 -22.18
CA SER A 439 11.13 -24.32 -20.89
C SER A 439 10.11 -24.69 -19.79
N TRP A 440 8.81 -24.44 -19.97
CA TRP A 440 7.80 -24.67 -18.91
C TRP A 440 7.03 -25.98 -19.09
N ARG A 441 7.76 -27.09 -19.30
CA ARG A 441 7.16 -28.43 -19.45
C ARG A 441 7.90 -29.46 -18.59
N ASN A 442 7.87 -29.27 -17.27
CA ASN A 442 7.95 -30.34 -16.28
C ASN A 442 7.74 -29.74 -14.90
N HIS A 443 6.48 -29.69 -14.45
CA HIS A 443 6.01 -29.79 -13.06
C HIS A 443 4.53 -29.37 -13.04
N ARG A 444 3.68 -30.22 -13.60
CA ARG A 444 2.25 -30.28 -13.23
C ARG A 444 2.11 -31.46 -12.27
N GLY A 445 1.81 -31.16 -11.01
CA GLY A 445 1.45 -32.14 -10.00
C GLY A 445 1.02 -31.44 -8.72
N LEU A 446 -0.29 -31.25 -8.57
CA LEU A 446 -1.03 -30.95 -7.33
C LEU A 446 -0.67 -29.68 -6.55
N LEU A 447 -1.45 -28.61 -6.76
CA LEU A 447 -2.41 -28.09 -5.77
C LEU A 447 -3.11 -26.85 -6.36
N SER A 448 -4.36 -27.05 -6.78
CA SER A 448 -5.30 -25.98 -7.05
C SER A 448 -5.64 -25.27 -5.75
N PHE A 449 -5.20 -24.03 -5.57
CA PHE A 449 -5.81 -23.11 -4.62
C PHE A 449 -6.54 -22.01 -5.38
N HIS A 450 -7.86 -22.03 -5.25
CA HIS A 450 -8.77 -20.95 -5.59
C HIS A 450 -8.39 -19.69 -4.80
N LEU A 451 -7.68 -18.77 -5.45
CA LEU A 451 -7.62 -17.36 -5.06
C LEU A 451 -8.08 -16.53 -6.27
N CYS A 452 -9.34 -16.70 -6.60
CA CYS A 452 -10.07 -15.84 -7.53
C CYS A 452 -11.53 -15.74 -7.07
N ALA A 453 -11.76 -14.90 -6.05
CA ALA A 453 -13.01 -14.21 -5.78
C ALA A 453 -12.78 -13.19 -4.64
N ASP A 454 -13.31 -11.98 -4.79
CA ASP A 454 -13.33 -10.88 -3.81
C ASP A 454 -12.06 -10.04 -3.59
N CYS A 455 -11.63 -9.36 -4.66
CA CYS A 455 -11.02 -8.04 -4.56
C CYS A 455 -12.08 -6.94 -4.77
N ARG A 456 -12.90 -6.67 -3.74
CA ARG A 456 -13.51 -5.34 -3.57
C ARG A 456 -12.49 -4.45 -2.87
N PRO A 457 -12.17 -3.24 -3.39
CA PRO A 457 -11.28 -2.33 -2.69
C PRO A 457 -11.95 -1.84 -1.41
N ALA A 458 -11.30 -2.11 -0.28
CA ALA A 458 -11.65 -1.60 1.05
C ALA A 458 -11.39 -0.08 1.11
N GLY A 459 -12.35 0.69 0.59
CA GLY A 459 -12.41 2.15 0.69
C GLY A 459 -13.57 2.67 1.54
N GLU A 460 -14.19 1.82 2.37
CA GLU A 460 -15.46 2.14 3.04
C GLU A 460 -15.52 1.83 4.55
N HIS A 461 -14.36 1.80 5.24
CA HIS A 461 -14.32 1.57 6.69
C HIS A 461 -13.91 2.76 7.57
N GLN A 462 -13.57 3.92 7.02
CA GLN A 462 -13.24 5.10 7.84
C GLN A 462 -14.42 6.07 8.12
N VAL A 463 -15.61 5.83 7.54
CA VAL A 463 -16.80 6.68 7.78
C VAL A 463 -17.88 5.98 8.64
N LYS A 464 -17.86 4.64 8.74
CA LYS A 464 -18.83 3.88 9.58
C LYS A 464 -18.48 3.85 11.08
N GLY A 465 -17.24 4.15 11.46
CA GLY A 465 -16.83 4.25 12.88
C GLY A 465 -17.33 5.49 13.62
N ALA A 466 -17.66 6.57 12.89
CA ALA A 466 -18.13 7.83 13.49
C ALA A 466 -19.65 7.84 13.76
N GLN A 467 -20.45 7.03 13.06
CA GLN A 467 -21.90 6.94 13.27
C GLN A 467 -22.31 5.90 14.32
N ALA A 468 -21.48 4.87 14.58
CA ALA A 468 -21.75 3.90 15.66
C ALA A 468 -21.56 4.51 17.06
N ASN A 469 -20.55 5.36 17.25
CA ASN A 469 -20.27 6.02 18.54
C ASN A 469 -21.29 7.11 18.92
N ALA A 470 -22.03 7.66 17.94
CA ALA A 470 -23.10 8.63 18.21
C ALA A 470 -24.41 7.96 18.68
N HIS A 471 -24.60 6.67 18.40
CA HIS A 471 -25.81 5.93 18.78
C HIS A 471 -25.68 5.30 20.19
N GLU A 472 -24.48 4.90 20.62
CA GLU A 472 -24.23 4.44 22.01
C GLU A 472 -24.27 5.57 23.04
N SER A 473 -23.84 6.79 22.69
CA SER A 473 -23.89 7.95 23.59
C SER A 473 -25.33 8.38 23.95
N LYS A 474 -26.30 8.15 23.06
CA LYS A 474 -27.72 8.43 23.32
C LYS A 474 -28.40 7.36 24.20
N TYR A 475 -27.95 6.10 24.15
CA TYR A 475 -28.47 5.04 25.03
C TYR A 475 -27.86 5.05 26.44
N ALA A 476 -26.61 5.50 26.60
CA ALA A 476 -25.99 5.66 27.91
C ALA A 476 -26.59 6.82 28.74
N ARG A 477 -27.01 7.92 28.10
CA ARG A 477 -27.68 9.05 28.78
C ARG A 477 -29.12 8.76 29.21
N ALA A 478 -29.78 7.75 28.65
CA ALA A 478 -31.14 7.36 29.03
C ALA A 478 -31.19 6.41 30.25
N ARG A 479 -30.10 5.69 30.57
CA ARG A 479 -30.03 4.80 31.74
C ARG A 479 -29.51 5.48 33.03
N GLY A 480 -28.88 6.64 32.93
CA GLY A 480 -28.36 7.38 34.09
C GLY A 480 -29.37 8.24 34.87
N ARG A 481 -30.63 8.35 34.40
CA ARG A 481 -31.62 9.29 34.97
C ARG A 481 -32.75 8.63 35.78
N LYS A 482 -32.65 7.32 36.08
CA LYS A 482 -33.68 6.54 36.80
C LYS A 482 -33.21 5.91 38.13
N ARG A 483 -32.05 6.28 38.67
CA ARG A 483 -31.64 5.92 40.04
C ARG A 483 -31.24 7.19 40.80
N GLY A 484 -32.17 7.70 41.60
CA GLY A 484 -31.98 8.93 42.38
C GLY A 484 -33.29 9.58 42.79
N ARG A 485 -34.22 8.79 43.36
CA ARG A 485 -35.37 9.28 44.13
C ARG A 485 -35.57 8.31 45.29
N GLU A 486 -35.89 8.89 46.46
CA GLU A 486 -36.11 8.28 47.78
C GLU A 486 -34.79 8.08 48.58
N HIS A 487 -34.58 8.60 49.79
CA HIS A 487 -35.40 9.25 50.81
C HIS A 487 -34.54 10.21 51.67
N ALA A 488 -35.11 11.31 52.16
CA ALA A 488 -35.10 11.73 53.58
C ALA A 488 -35.58 13.19 53.78
N ILE A 489 -36.59 13.33 54.64
CA ILE A 489 -37.15 14.51 55.34
C ILE A 489 -37.42 13.98 56.78
N PRO A 490 -37.57 14.75 57.90
CA PRO A 490 -37.54 16.21 58.17
C PRO A 490 -36.46 16.56 59.26
N ASP A 491 -36.24 17.78 59.79
CA ASP A 491 -37.20 18.66 60.46
C ASP A 491 -36.60 20.03 60.90
N ARG A 492 -37.51 21.02 60.95
CA ARG A 492 -37.62 22.21 61.85
C ARG A 492 -36.78 23.50 61.76
N LEU A 493 -37.59 24.58 61.71
CA LEU A 493 -37.56 25.89 62.41
C LEU A 493 -37.19 27.16 61.61
N ALA A 494 -38.23 27.94 61.32
CA ALA A 494 -38.28 29.39 61.08
C ALA A 494 -38.20 30.17 62.45
N PRO A 495 -38.29 31.53 62.58
CA PRO A 495 -38.81 32.54 61.62
C PRO A 495 -38.16 33.99 61.64
N ALA A 496 -38.73 34.87 60.79
CA ALA A 496 -38.75 36.36 60.81
C ALA A 496 -37.44 37.11 60.42
N ASN A 497 -37.40 38.29 59.79
CA ASN A 497 -38.27 39.47 59.88
C ASN A 497 -37.96 40.50 58.74
N ARG A 498 -38.97 41.30 58.36
CA ARG A 498 -38.97 42.68 57.79
C ARG A 498 -38.47 43.05 56.36
N ARG A 499 -39.45 43.49 55.54
CA ARG A 499 -39.42 44.60 54.54
C ARG A 499 -39.19 45.99 55.22
N PRO A 500 -39.13 47.18 54.55
CA PRO A 500 -39.31 47.58 53.13
C PRO A 500 -38.10 48.43 52.62
N GLY A 501 -37.94 48.94 51.38
CA GLY A 501 -38.81 49.63 50.42
C GLY A 501 -37.98 50.71 49.68
N GLN A 502 -38.56 51.29 48.61
CA GLN A 502 -38.05 52.41 47.77
C GLN A 502 -36.84 52.09 46.87
N GLY A 503 -36.77 52.52 45.61
CA GLY A 503 -37.64 53.39 44.84
C GLY A 503 -36.83 54.03 43.71
N ARG A 504 -37.29 53.84 42.47
CA ARG A 504 -37.34 54.80 41.34
C ARG A 504 -36.23 55.88 41.21
N ARG A 505 -35.67 55.95 40.00
CA ARG A 505 -35.49 57.12 39.08
C ARG A 505 -34.23 56.87 38.24
N ARG A 506 -34.16 57.21 36.95
CA ARG A 506 -35.09 57.82 36.01
C ARG A 506 -34.61 57.47 34.61
#